data_AF-A0AAW6IXC5-F1
#
_entry.id   AF-A0AAW6IXC5-F1
#
_cell.length_a   1.000
_cell.length_b   1.000
_cell.length_c   1.000
_cell.angle_alpha   90.00
_cell.angle_beta   90.00
_cell.angle_gamma   90.00
#
_symmetry.space_group_name_H-M   'P 1'
#
loop_
_entity.id
_entity.type
_entity.pdbx_description
1 polymer ?
#
loop_
_entity_poly.entity_id
_entity_poly.type
_entity_poly.pdbx_seq_one_letter_code
_entity_poly.pdbx_strand_id
1 'polypeptide(L)' 'MIKIECVGKVIQNSYSLDEFIKNLSVVKGCHISLKYLQNSGLRRVLYLSVQECGALKDTYTDESMTAEEIWRIHETW' A
#
# COMPACT_ATOMS: atom_id res chain seq x y z
N MET A 1 -6.92 6.09 6.12
CA MET A 1 -6.97 6.49 4.69
C MET A 1 -5.60 6.20 4.11
N ILE A 2 -5.54 5.38 3.07
CA ILE A 2 -4.30 5.06 2.38
C ILE A 2 -4.19 5.97 1.16
N LYS A 3 -3.09 6.71 1.05
CA LYS A 3 -2.72 7.39 -0.19
C LYS A 3 -1.92 6.43 -1.04
N ILE A 4 -2.39 6.18 -2.24
CA ILE A 4 -1.70 5.39 -3.24
C ILE A 4 -1.01 6.37 -4.18
N GLU A 5 0.31 6.44 -4.09
CA GLU A 5 1.15 7.24 -4.97
C GLU A 5 1.90 6.29 -5.89
N CYS A 6 1.52 6.27 -7.18
CA CYS A 6 2.25 5.54 -8.20
C CYS A 6 3.21 6.47 -8.92
N VAL A 7 4.48 6.09 -9.04
CA VAL A 7 5.50 6.88 -9.74
C VAL A 7 5.04 7.17 -11.17
N GLY A 8 4.86 8.45 -11.49
CA GLY A 8 4.40 8.92 -12.80
C GLY A 8 2.88 8.82 -13.06
N LYS A 9 2.06 8.49 -12.06
CA LYS A 9 0.60 8.36 -12.18
C LYS A 9 -0.18 9.07 -11.06
N VAL A 10 -1.51 9.00 -11.18
CA VAL A 10 -2.54 9.61 -10.33
C VAL A 10 -2.36 9.25 -8.84
N ILE A 11 -2.50 10.26 -7.98
CA ILE A 11 -2.66 10.06 -6.53
C ILE A 11 -4.10 9.61 -6.28
N GLN A 12 -4.28 8.41 -5.74
CA GLN A 12 -5.60 7.88 -5.41
C GLN A 12 -5.71 7.64 -3.91
N ASN A 13 -6.77 8.17 -3.29
CA ASN A 13 -7.03 7.95 -1.87
C ASN A 13 -7.99 6.78 -1.69
N SER A 14 -7.75 5.96 -0.67
CA SER A 14 -8.64 4.90 -0.22
C SER A 14 -9.10 5.18 1.20
N TYR A 15 -10.41 5.35 1.39
CA TYR A 15 -11.02 5.65 2.68
C TYR A 15 -11.58 4.40 3.36
N SER A 16 -11.77 3.29 2.63
CA SER A 16 -12.11 1.98 3.15
C SER A 16 -11.21 0.86 2.59
N LEU A 17 -11.22 -0.31 3.24
CA LEU A 17 -10.54 -1.51 2.76
C LEU A 17 -11.05 -1.93 1.37
N ASP A 18 -12.37 -1.86 1.15
CA ASP A 18 -12.97 -2.20 -0.14
C ASP A 18 -12.50 -1.25 -1.26
N GLU A 19 -12.42 0.06 -0.96
CA GLU A 19 -11.85 1.03 -1.90
C GLU A 19 -10.37 0.77 -2.15
N PHE A 20 -9.61 0.38 -1.12
CA PHE A 20 -8.22 0.02 -1.27
C PHE A 20 -8.05 -1.17 -2.21
N ILE A 21 -8.76 -2.27 -1.96
CA ILE A 21 -8.73 -3.47 -2.80
C ILE A 21 -9.14 -3.13 -4.24
N LYS A 22 -10.18 -2.31 -4.44
CA LYS A 22 -10.59 -1.86 -5.78
C LYS A 22 -9.48 -1.06 -6.47
N ASN A 23 -8.84 -0.14 -5.77
CA ASN A 23 -7.81 0.71 -6.34
C ASN A 23 -6.56 -0.09 -6.74
N LEU A 24 -6.19 -1.15 -6.01
CA LEU A 24 -5.08 -2.03 -6.37
C LEU A 24 -5.22 -2.62 -7.77
N SER A 25 -6.45 -2.90 -8.21
CA SER A 25 -6.70 -3.40 -9.57
C SER A 25 -6.39 -2.38 -10.68
N VAL A 26 -6.42 -1.09 -10.36
CA VAL A 26 -6.17 0.04 -11.27
C VAL A 26 -4.68 0.39 -11.31
N VAL A 27 -3.97 0.19 -10.19
CA VAL A 27 -2.55 0.54 -10.04
C VAL A 27 -1.61 -0.67 -10.20
N LYS A 28 -2.01 -1.67 -10.99
CA LYS A 28 -1.13 -2.80 -11.34
C LYS A 28 0.15 -2.32 -12.03
N GLY A 29 1.27 -2.95 -11.70
CA GLY A 29 2.60 -2.57 -12.18
C GLY A 29 3.16 -1.30 -11.53
N CYS A 30 2.47 -0.72 -10.53
CA CYS A 30 2.95 0.44 -9.80
C CYS A 30 3.73 0.07 -8.53
N HIS A 31 4.58 1.00 -8.10
CA HIS A 31 5.03 1.06 -6.72
C HIS A 31 4.09 1.96 -5.91
N ILE A 32 3.85 1.61 -4.65
CA ILE A 32 3.05 2.38 -3.71
C ILE A 32 3.86 2.56 -2.43
N SER A 33 3.73 3.70 -1.77
CA SER A 33 4.33 3.92 -0.45
C SER A 33 3.25 4.23 0.58
N LEU A 34 3.31 3.61 1.75
CA LEU A 34 2.40 3.89 2.86
C LEU A 34 3.16 4.17 4.15
N LYS A 35 2.59 5.05 4.97
CA LYS A 35 3.11 5.35 6.30
C LYS A 35 2.46 4.41 7.32
N TYR A 36 3.27 3.89 8.24
CA TYR A 36 2.78 3.04 9.32
C TYR A 36 3.55 3.30 10.62
N LEU A 37 2.91 3.00 11.75
CA LEU A 37 3.51 3.09 13.08
C LEU A 37 3.95 1.70 13.53
N GLN A 38 5.25 1.52 13.77
CA GLN A 38 5.75 0.27 14.36
C GLN A 38 5.35 0.17 15.83
N ASN A 39 5.34 -1.04 16.39
CA ASN A 39 5.08 -1.28 17.82
C ASN A 39 6.05 -0.52 18.76
N SER A 40 7.23 -0.14 18.26
CA SER A 40 8.21 0.70 18.97
C SER A 40 7.81 2.19 19.05
N GLY A 41 6.72 2.60 18.41
CA GLY A 41 6.32 4.00 18.26
C GLY A 41 7.06 4.76 17.14
N LEU A 42 7.94 4.08 16.40
CA LEU A 42 8.64 4.68 15.27
C LEU A 42 7.74 4.71 14.03
N ARG A 43 7.60 5.90 13.43
CA ARG A 43 6.94 6.07 12.13
C ARG A 43 7.87 5.63 11.02
N ARG A 44 7.36 4.80 10.11
CA ARG A 44 8.09 4.24 8.97
C ARG A 44 7.28 4.39 7.70
N VAL A 45 7.99 4.28 6.57
CA VAL A 45 7.38 4.20 5.24
C VAL A 45 7.66 2.79 4.72
N LEU A 46 6.61 2.10 4.28
CA LEU A 46 6.69 0.82 3.60
C LEU A 46 6.48 1.04 2.12
N TYR A 47 7.39 0.50 1.29
CA TYR A 47 7.33 0.59 -0.17
C TYR A 47 6.91 -0.75 -0.73
N LEU A 48 5.76 -0.80 -1.39
CA LEU A 48 5.22 -2.01 -1.98
C LEU A 48 5.21 -1.92 -3.50
N SER A 49 5.36 -3.05 -4.16
CA SER A 49 5.17 -3.24 -5.59
C SER A 49 3.85 -3.98 -5.82
N VAL A 50 2.96 -3.42 -6.62
CA VAL A 50 1.69 -4.02 -7.02
C VAL A 50 1.93 -4.85 -8.29
N GLN A 51 1.91 -6.16 -8.14
CA GLN A 51 2.13 -7.09 -9.25
C GLN A 51 0.96 -7.04 -10.25
N GLU A 52 1.16 -7.51 -11.49
CA GLU A 52 0.12 -7.56 -12.53
C GLU A 52 -1.11 -8.40 -12.12
N CYS A 53 -0.89 -9.40 -11.26
CA CYS A 53 -1.96 -10.21 -10.67
C CYS A 53 -2.71 -9.51 -9.52
N GLY A 54 -2.28 -8.31 -9.11
CA GLY A 54 -2.83 -7.56 -7.97
C GLY A 54 -2.20 -7.89 -6.62
N ALA A 55 -1.21 -8.79 -6.56
CA ALA A 55 -0.49 -9.10 -5.33
C ALA A 55 0.38 -7.92 -4.88
N LEU A 56 0.46 -7.68 -3.57
CA LEU A 56 1.37 -6.69 -3.00
C LEU A 56 2.62 -7.37 -2.51
N LYS A 57 3.77 -6.82 -2.85
CA LYS A 57 5.06 -7.26 -2.33
C LYS A 57 5.84 -6.11 -1.75
N ASP A 58 6.55 -6.33 -0.65
CA ASP A 58 7.59 -5.42 -0.22
C ASP A 58 8.65 -5.30 -1.33
N THR A 59 8.99 -4.06 -1.69
CA THR A 59 9.90 -3.77 -2.81
C THR A 59 11.33 -4.21 -2.52
N TYR A 60 11.74 -4.28 -1.26
CA TYR A 60 13.10 -4.58 -0.84
C TYR A 60 13.28 -6.01 -0.33
N THR A 61 12.24 -6.60 0.29
CA THR A 61 12.32 -7.98 0.82
C THR A 61 11.64 -9.02 -0.07
N ASP A 62 10.87 -8.59 -1.07
CA ASP A 62 10.02 -9.45 -1.94
C ASP A 62 8.97 -10.26 -1.15
N GLU A 63 8.76 -9.92 0.12
CA GLU A 63 7.75 -10.54 0.99
C GLU A 63 6.35 -10.17 0.51
N SER A 64 5.48 -11.18 0.40
CA SER A 64 4.10 -10.98 -0.05
C SER A 64 3.22 -10.53 1.10
N MET A 65 2.38 -9.53 0.83
CA MET A 65 1.46 -8.97 1.82
C MET A 65 0.05 -8.89 1.23
N THR A 66 -0.94 -9.09 2.08
CA THR A 66 -2.36 -8.93 1.74
C THR A 66 -2.80 -7.49 1.92
N ALA A 67 -3.88 -7.11 1.22
CA ALA A 67 -4.45 -5.77 1.37
C ALA A 67 -4.93 -5.53 2.82
N GLU A 68 -5.43 -6.57 3.48
CA GLU A 68 -5.89 -6.57 4.87
C GLU A 68 -4.74 -6.32 5.86
N GLU A 69 -3.58 -6.95 5.65
CA GLU A 69 -2.38 -6.71 6.47
C GLU A 69 -1.92 -5.26 6.35
N ILE A 70 -1.85 -4.74 5.12
CA ILE A 70 -1.52 -3.33 4.88
C ILE A 70 -2.54 -2.40 5.52
N TRP A 71 -3.83 -2.71 5.38
CA TRP A 71 -4.90 -1.91 5.97
C TRP A 71 -4.87 -1.92 7.50
N ARG A 72 -4.40 -2.99 8.14
CA ARG A 72 -4.25 -3.04 9.60
C ARG A 72 -3.11 -2.18 10.12
N ILE A 73 -2.01 -2.10 9.38
CA ILE A 73 -0.81 -1.38 9.84
C ILE A 73 -0.78 0.08 9.42
N HIS A 74 -1.53 0.49 8.39
CA HIS A 74 -1.46 1.88 7.91
C HIS A 74 -1.87 2.90 8.97
N GLU A 75 -1.15 4.02 9.04
CA GLU A 75 -1.51 5.13 9.92
C GLU A 75 -2.67 5.93 9.29
N THR A 76 -3.77 6.10 10.04
CA THR A 76 -4.82 7.06 9.69
C THR A 76 -4.37 8.46 10.10
N TRP A 77 -4.10 9.31 9.12
CA TRP A 77 -3.85 10.74 9.32
C TRP A 77 -5.14 11.50 9.61
#